data_AF-W2VU23-F1
#
_entry.id   AF-W2VU23-F1
#
_cell.length_a   1.000
_cell.length_b   1.000
_cell.length_c   1.000
_cell.angle_alpha   90.00
_cell.angle_beta   90.00
_cell.angle_gamma   90.00
#
_symmetry.space_group_name_H-M   'P 1'
#
loop_
_entity.id
_entity.type
_entity.pdbx_description
1 polymer ?
#
loop_
_entity_poly.entity_id
_entity_poly.type
_entity_poly.pdbx_seq_one_letter_code
_entity_poly.pdbx_strand_id
1 'polypeptide(L)'
;MDDALWLTSMGKQSTGKSYFLNHLAGTSFAISGSRCTDGAWLSLRFVSDVLLVVLDFEGLGSFERSEQEDIFLSVLNASVSLFTVFRMESRFDKDIDGLFSRFQKGVQLIKNDPRLFRGLLFMSVIDVNMNDRLGVVNELAAKLNAIFESSREQNFLTEMYAGQVR
;
A
#
# COMPACT_ATOMS: atom_id res chain seq x y z
N MET A 1 -27.38 -3.48 -2.94
CA MET A 1 -26.21 -4.05 -3.65
C MET A 1 -25.02 -3.35 -3.00
N ASP A 2 -24.81 -3.62 -1.71
CA ASP A 2 -24.25 -2.58 -0.81
C ASP A 2 -22.88 -2.92 -0.22
N ASP A 3 -22.35 -4.12 -0.47
CA ASP A 3 -21.05 -4.53 0.07
C ASP A 3 -20.05 -4.76 -1.07
N ALA A 4 -19.31 -3.71 -1.43
CA ALA A 4 -18.13 -3.82 -2.27
C ALA A 4 -16.87 -3.68 -1.41
N LEU A 5 -15.96 -4.65 -1.52
CA LEU A 5 -14.68 -4.65 -0.82
C LEU A 5 -13.56 -4.21 -1.78
N TRP A 6 -12.87 -3.13 -1.44
CA TRP A 6 -11.79 -2.56 -2.26
C TRP A 6 -10.44 -3.01 -1.69
N LEU A 7 -9.82 -3.99 -2.34
CA LEU A 7 -8.51 -4.53 -2.00
C LEU A 7 -7.45 -3.99 -2.96
N THR A 8 -6.37 -3.45 -2.42
CA THR A 8 -5.24 -2.98 -3.24
C THR A 8 -3.92 -3.48 -2.67
N SER A 9 -2.88 -3.39 -3.49
CA SER A 9 -1.50 -3.54 -3.02
C SER A 9 -0.69 -2.28 -3.31
N MET A 10 0.25 -1.97 -2.42
CA MET A 10 1.19 -0.86 -2.53
C MET A 10 2.60 -1.36 -2.21
N GLY A 11 3.63 -0.71 -2.75
CA GLY A 11 5.03 -1.05 -2.45
C GLY A 11 5.94 -0.76 -3.63
N LYS A 12 7.26 -0.94 -3.43
CA LYS A 12 8.28 -0.76 -4.47
C LYS A 12 8.01 -1.65 -5.70
N GLN A 13 8.67 -1.34 -6.82
CA GLN A 13 8.70 -2.26 -7.95
C GLN A 13 9.26 -3.63 -7.55
N SER A 14 8.81 -4.66 -8.26
CA SER A 14 9.28 -6.04 -8.09
C SER A 14 9.09 -6.69 -6.72
N THR A 15 8.23 -6.16 -5.83
CA THR A 15 7.88 -6.78 -4.53
C THR A 15 6.78 -7.87 -4.62
N GLY A 16 6.45 -8.33 -5.83
CA GLY A 16 5.46 -9.38 -6.06
C GLY A 16 4.01 -9.00 -5.78
N LYS A 17 3.62 -7.73 -5.97
CA LYS A 17 2.25 -7.22 -5.75
C LYS A 17 1.20 -7.94 -6.59
N SER A 18 1.37 -7.96 -7.90
CA SER A 18 0.45 -8.60 -8.84
C SER A 18 0.34 -10.11 -8.58
N TYR A 19 1.47 -10.77 -8.28
CA TYR A 19 1.50 -12.18 -7.86
C TYR A 19 0.68 -12.40 -6.59
N PHE A 20 0.91 -11.58 -5.55
CA PHE A 20 0.17 -11.66 -4.30
C PHE A 20 -1.34 -11.49 -4.51
N LEU A 21 -1.77 -10.49 -5.27
CA LEU A 21 -3.19 -10.25 -5.57
C LEU A 21 -3.81 -11.42 -6.36
N ASN A 22 -3.09 -11.98 -7.34
CA ASN A 22 -3.53 -13.16 -8.08
C ASN A 22 -3.78 -14.36 -7.17
N HIS A 23 -2.89 -14.62 -6.21
CA HIS A 23 -3.05 -15.74 -5.29
C HIS A 23 -4.06 -15.48 -4.17
N LEU A 24 -4.13 -14.26 -3.65
CA LEU A 24 -5.04 -13.89 -2.57
C LEU A 24 -6.50 -13.83 -3.06
N ALA A 25 -6.74 -13.19 -4.20
CA ALA A 25 -8.08 -12.88 -4.69
C ALA A 25 -8.49 -13.69 -5.93
N GLY A 26 -7.61 -14.53 -6.47
CA GLY A 26 -7.86 -15.31 -7.69
C GLY A 26 -7.95 -14.45 -8.95
N THR A 27 -7.17 -13.38 -9.03
CA THR A 27 -7.08 -12.50 -10.20
C THR A 27 -6.06 -13.01 -11.23
N SER A 28 -5.91 -12.30 -12.35
CA SER A 28 -4.98 -12.68 -13.43
C SER A 28 -4.20 -11.47 -13.96
N PHE A 29 -3.73 -10.60 -13.06
CA PHE A 29 -2.82 -9.51 -13.41
C PHE A 29 -1.51 -10.06 -13.98
N ALA A 30 -0.90 -9.34 -14.92
CA ALA A 30 0.37 -9.72 -15.50
C ALA A 30 1.47 -9.75 -14.42
N ILE A 31 2.39 -10.71 -14.53
CA ILE A 31 3.53 -10.87 -13.62
C ILE A 31 4.83 -10.89 -14.43
N SER A 32 5.86 -10.21 -13.92
CA SER A 32 7.22 -10.23 -14.47
C SER A 32 8.24 -10.06 -13.35
N GLY A 33 9.48 -10.51 -13.59
CA GLY A 33 10.63 -10.17 -12.75
C GLY A 33 11.15 -8.74 -12.97
N SER A 34 10.72 -8.09 -14.05
CA SER A 34 10.94 -6.67 -14.34
C SER A 34 9.67 -5.84 -14.08
N ARG A 35 9.72 -4.52 -14.32
CA ARG A 35 8.53 -3.65 -14.34
C ARG A 35 7.46 -4.29 -15.24
N CYS A 36 6.28 -4.56 -14.66
CA CYS A 36 5.20 -5.27 -15.36
C CYS A 36 3.89 -4.47 -15.41
N THR A 37 3.56 -3.79 -14.31
CA THR A 37 2.34 -2.99 -14.18
C THR A 37 2.67 -1.53 -14.50
N ASP A 38 1.95 -0.95 -15.44
CA ASP A 38 1.99 0.48 -15.78
C ASP A 38 0.65 1.11 -15.38
N GLY A 39 0.67 2.11 -14.49
CA GLY A 39 -0.53 2.74 -13.94
C GLY A 39 -1.29 1.86 -12.92
N ALA A 40 -2.63 1.78 -13.05
CA ALA A 40 -3.49 1.01 -12.15
C ALA A 40 -4.47 0.13 -12.92
N TRP A 41 -4.58 -1.12 -12.52
CA TRP A 41 -5.39 -2.14 -13.17
C TRP A 41 -6.43 -2.68 -12.21
N LEU A 42 -7.62 -3.00 -12.71
CA LEU A 42 -8.76 -3.43 -11.91
C LEU A 42 -9.23 -4.83 -12.33
N SER A 43 -9.53 -5.66 -11.35
CA SER A 43 -10.20 -6.95 -11.52
C SER A 43 -11.39 -7.02 -10.57
N LEU A 44 -12.50 -7.60 -11.05
CA LEU A 44 -13.75 -7.72 -10.29
C LEU A 44 -14.06 -9.19 -10.07
N ARG A 45 -14.49 -9.52 -8.85
CA ARG A 45 -14.91 -10.87 -8.51
C ARG A 45 -16.03 -10.84 -7.48
N PHE A 46 -17.04 -11.69 -7.68
CA PHE A 46 -18.00 -11.97 -6.62
C PHE A 46 -17.45 -13.04 -5.69
N VAL A 47 -17.44 -12.74 -4.39
CA VAL A 47 -17.14 -13.71 -3.33
C VAL A 47 -18.39 -13.78 -2.46
N SER A 48 -19.15 -14.87 -2.61
CA SER A 48 -20.50 -14.97 -2.07
C SER A 48 -21.39 -13.83 -2.61
N ASP A 49 -21.90 -12.98 -1.73
CA ASP A 49 -22.75 -11.81 -2.00
C ASP A 49 -21.97 -10.48 -2.02
N VAL A 50 -20.65 -10.51 -1.82
CA VAL A 50 -19.78 -9.33 -1.79
C VAL A 50 -19.08 -9.15 -3.13
N LEU A 51 -19.08 -7.93 -3.66
CA LEU A 51 -18.27 -7.57 -4.83
C LEU A 51 -16.85 -7.22 -4.38
N LEU A 52 -15.90 -8.12 -4.62
CA LEU A 52 -14.49 -7.84 -4.42
C LEU A 52 -13.95 -7.06 -5.63
N VAL A 53 -13.53 -5.82 -5.39
CA VAL A 53 -12.82 -4.97 -6.32
C VAL A 53 -11.34 -5.03 -5.98
N VAL A 54 -10.53 -5.58 -6.87
CA VAL A 54 -9.08 -5.71 -6.67
C VAL A 54 -8.37 -4.74 -7.60
N LEU A 55 -7.51 -3.88 -7.05
CA LEU A 55 -6.68 -2.96 -7.82
C LEU A 55 -5.20 -3.29 -7.67
N ASP A 56 -4.54 -3.55 -8.80
CA ASP A 56 -3.09 -3.67 -8.89
C ASP A 56 -2.49 -2.35 -9.37
N PHE A 57 -1.74 -1.70 -8.50
CA PHE A 57 -1.06 -0.44 -8.80
C PHE A 57 0.39 -0.71 -9.17
N GLU A 58 0.91 0.10 -10.08
CA GLU A 58 2.32 0.13 -10.41
C GLU A 58 3.19 0.31 -9.16
N GLY A 59 4.36 -0.35 -9.17
CA GLY A 59 5.31 -0.25 -8.07
C GLY A 59 5.99 1.11 -7.98
N LEU A 60 6.08 1.62 -6.75
CA LEU A 60 6.62 2.92 -6.41
C LEU A 60 8.13 3.00 -6.63
N GLY A 61 8.65 4.20 -6.89
CA GLY A 61 10.08 4.47 -7.06
C GLY A 61 10.64 4.05 -8.42
N SER A 62 9.81 4.03 -9.47
CA SER A 62 10.26 3.73 -10.83
C SER A 62 11.15 4.83 -11.40
N PHE A 63 12.18 4.49 -12.17
CA PHE A 63 13.02 5.50 -12.85
C PHE A 63 12.26 6.33 -13.89
N GLU A 64 11.19 5.77 -14.44
CA GLU A 64 10.42 6.35 -15.54
C GLU A 64 9.33 7.34 -15.09
N ARG A 65 9.09 7.48 -13.78
CA ARG A 65 8.05 8.37 -13.23
C ARG A 65 8.67 9.46 -12.37
N SER A 66 8.07 10.64 -12.44
CA SER A 66 8.40 11.76 -11.57
C SER A 66 7.94 11.50 -10.13
N GLU A 67 8.56 12.19 -9.17
CA GLU A 67 8.16 12.14 -7.77
C GLU A 67 6.67 12.51 -7.58
N GLN A 68 6.16 13.44 -8.38
CA GLN A 68 4.77 13.89 -8.31
C GLN A 68 3.79 12.80 -8.78
N GLU A 69 4.10 12.08 -9.86
CA GLU A 69 3.29 10.95 -10.33
C GLU A 69 3.28 9.82 -9.31
N ASP A 70 4.41 9.57 -8.64
CA ASP A 70 4.53 8.55 -7.59
C ASP A 70 3.69 8.91 -6.35
N ILE A 71 3.68 10.19 -5.96
CA ILE A 71 2.82 10.73 -4.90
C ILE A 71 1.34 10.58 -5.30
N PHE A 72 0.97 10.95 -6.52
CA PHE A 72 -0.42 10.87 -6.95
C PHE A 72 -0.93 9.43 -6.97
N LEU A 73 -0.13 8.50 -7.49
CA LEU A 73 -0.49 7.08 -7.58
C LEU A 73 -0.73 6.47 -6.19
N SER A 74 0.13 6.78 -5.23
CA SER A 74 0.03 6.27 -3.87
C SER A 74 -1.14 6.88 -3.08
N VAL A 75 -1.38 8.17 -3.23
CA VAL A 75 -2.54 8.86 -2.63
C VAL A 75 -3.84 8.33 -3.22
N LEU A 76 -3.89 8.11 -4.54
CA LEU A 76 -5.05 7.49 -5.20
C LEU A 76 -5.31 6.07 -4.69
N ASN A 77 -4.25 5.25 -4.56
CA ASN A 77 -4.38 3.91 -4.00
C ASN A 77 -5.01 3.96 -2.61
N ALA A 78 -4.44 4.73 -1.68
CA ALA A 78 -4.94 4.80 -0.32
C ALA A 78 -6.35 5.42 -0.20
N SER A 79 -6.70 6.37 -1.07
CA SER A 79 -7.98 7.06 -0.98
C SER A 79 -9.17 6.18 -1.37
N VAL A 80 -8.96 5.22 -2.27
CA VAL A 80 -10.00 4.29 -2.76
C VAL A 80 -10.02 2.94 -2.05
N SER A 81 -8.94 2.58 -1.35
CA SER A 81 -8.82 1.31 -0.65
C SER A 81 -9.71 1.23 0.59
N LEU A 82 -10.34 0.07 0.78
CA LEU A 82 -10.77 -0.39 2.10
C LEU A 82 -9.68 -1.23 2.77
N PHE A 83 -8.87 -1.93 1.98
CA PHE A 83 -7.75 -2.75 2.44
C PHE A 83 -6.55 -2.53 1.53
N THR A 84 -5.48 -1.92 2.04
CA THR A 84 -4.21 -1.77 1.33
C THR A 84 -3.18 -2.72 1.93
N VAL A 85 -2.65 -3.64 1.12
CA VAL A 85 -1.50 -4.47 1.51
C VAL A 85 -0.21 -3.81 1.00
N PHE A 86 0.53 -3.21 1.92
CA PHE A 86 1.84 -2.65 1.66
C PHE A 86 2.91 -3.74 1.69
N ARG A 87 3.47 -4.08 0.54
CA ARG A 87 4.48 -5.11 0.37
C ARG A 87 5.88 -4.52 0.36
N MET A 88 6.76 -5.07 1.18
CA MET A 88 8.14 -4.63 1.29
C MET A 88 9.10 -5.75 1.63
N GLU A 89 10.37 -5.56 1.30
CA GLU A 89 11.46 -6.43 1.74
C GLU A 89 11.77 -6.24 3.23
N SER A 90 12.49 -7.19 3.81
CA SER A 90 12.83 -7.22 5.25
C SER A 90 13.60 -6.01 5.75
N ARG A 91 14.28 -5.28 4.86
CA ARG A 91 15.01 -4.07 5.22
C ARG A 91 14.12 -2.85 5.08
N PHE A 92 13.76 -2.26 6.20
CA PHE A 92 13.23 -0.90 6.22
C PHE A 92 14.37 0.06 5.85
N ASP A 93 14.38 0.53 4.61
CA ASP A 93 15.37 1.48 4.10
C ASP A 93 14.85 2.92 4.12
N LYS A 94 15.75 3.87 3.84
CA LYS A 94 15.44 5.30 3.78
C LYS A 94 14.38 5.64 2.72
N ASP A 95 14.17 4.77 1.74
CA ASP A 95 13.22 5.04 0.66
C ASP A 95 11.78 4.91 1.18
N ILE A 96 11.54 4.03 2.16
CA ILE A 96 10.25 3.88 2.84
C ILE A 96 9.94 5.12 3.68
N ASP A 97 10.91 5.64 4.44
CA ASP A 97 10.72 6.89 5.20
C ASP A 97 10.41 8.07 4.26
N GLY A 98 11.17 8.19 3.17
CA GLY A 98 10.93 9.19 2.13
C GLY A 98 9.57 8.99 1.45
N LEU A 99 9.12 7.75 1.30
CA LEU A 99 7.81 7.43 0.73
C LEU A 99 6.66 7.91 1.63
N PHE A 100 6.72 7.64 2.93
CA PHE A 100 5.69 8.10 3.87
C PHE A 100 5.64 9.62 3.98
N SER A 101 6.81 10.29 3.99
CA SER A 101 6.86 11.76 3.95
C SER A 101 6.20 12.32 2.69
N ARG A 102 6.41 11.66 1.54
CA ARG A 102 5.79 12.02 0.25
C ARG A 102 4.28 11.82 0.26
N PHE A 103 3.79 10.72 0.84
CA PHE A 103 2.35 10.49 0.99
C PHE A 103 1.66 11.60 1.77
N GLN A 104 2.26 12.02 2.89
CA GLN A 104 1.72 13.10 3.72
C GLN A 104 1.60 14.43 2.96
N LYS A 105 2.54 14.74 2.05
CA LYS A 105 2.43 15.91 1.16
C LYS A 105 1.27 15.79 0.18
N GLY A 106 1.07 14.60 -0.38
CA GLY A 106 0.06 14.35 -1.40
C GLY A 106 -1.39 14.33 -0.88
N VAL A 107 -1.62 13.97 0.39
CA VAL A 107 -2.96 13.99 0.99
C VAL A 107 -3.63 15.36 0.87
N GLN A 108 -2.85 16.45 1.00
CA GLN A 108 -3.39 17.81 0.91
C GLN A 108 -4.05 18.12 -0.44
N LEU A 109 -3.74 17.36 -1.51
CA LEU A 109 -4.31 17.55 -2.84
C LEU A 109 -5.78 17.10 -2.94
N ILE A 110 -6.19 16.12 -2.12
CA ILE A 110 -7.56 15.55 -2.16
C ILE A 110 -8.23 15.52 -0.78
N LYS A 111 -7.67 16.27 0.17
CA LYS A 111 -8.19 16.46 1.52
C LYS A 111 -9.59 17.08 1.48
N ASN A 112 -10.44 16.69 2.45
CA ASN A 112 -11.81 17.16 2.72
C ASN A 112 -12.96 16.38 2.06
N ASP A 113 -12.72 15.24 1.40
CA ASP A 113 -13.81 14.31 1.06
C ASP A 113 -13.94 13.23 2.17
N PRO A 114 -15.02 13.22 2.96
CA PRO A 114 -15.21 12.26 4.06
C PRO A 114 -15.38 10.81 3.59
N ARG A 115 -15.51 10.57 2.28
CA ARG A 115 -15.63 9.22 1.71
C ARG A 115 -14.28 8.58 1.44
N LEU A 116 -13.21 9.37 1.35
CA LEU A 116 -11.86 8.89 1.05
C LEU A 116 -11.13 8.44 2.33
N PHE A 117 -10.05 7.67 2.16
CA PHE A 117 -9.12 7.33 3.23
C PHE A 117 -9.74 6.57 4.41
N ARG A 118 -10.71 5.69 4.11
CA ARG A 118 -11.43 4.89 5.10
C ARG A 118 -10.86 3.47 5.26
N GLY A 119 -9.72 3.21 4.64
CA GLY A 119 -9.12 1.88 4.56
C GLY A 119 -8.22 1.51 5.73
N LEU A 120 -7.85 0.24 5.77
CA LEU A 120 -6.84 -0.32 6.67
C LEU A 120 -5.54 -0.56 5.93
N LEU A 121 -4.41 -0.27 6.59
CA LEU A 121 -3.07 -0.59 6.09
C LEU A 121 -2.56 -1.89 6.71
N PHE A 122 -2.22 -2.85 5.87
CA PHE A 122 -1.57 -4.10 6.26
C PHE A 122 -0.14 -4.12 5.75
N MET A 123 0.82 -4.37 6.62
CA MET A 123 2.23 -4.47 6.21
C MET A 123 2.63 -5.93 5.99
N SER A 124 3.06 -6.24 4.78
CA SER A 124 3.52 -7.57 4.38
C SER A 124 5.01 -7.51 4.09
N VAL A 125 5.81 -8.02 5.03
CA VAL A 125 7.26 -8.15 4.86
C VAL A 125 7.59 -9.48 4.19
N ILE A 126 8.28 -9.42 3.05
CA ILE A 126 8.62 -10.57 2.21
C ILE A 126 10.05 -11.03 2.48
N ASP A 127 10.35 -12.26 2.09
CA ASP A 127 11.68 -12.87 2.17
C ASP A 127 12.30 -12.83 3.57
N VAL A 128 11.45 -12.97 4.59
CA VAL A 128 11.85 -13.00 5.99
C VAL A 128 12.40 -14.38 6.36
N ASN A 129 13.61 -14.41 6.91
CA ASN A 129 14.17 -15.62 7.50
C ASN A 129 13.28 -16.11 8.66
N MET A 130 12.89 -17.38 8.65
CA MET A 130 11.99 -17.94 9.68
C MET A 130 12.53 -17.77 11.10
N ASN A 131 13.85 -17.80 11.27
CA ASN A 131 14.50 -17.64 12.58
C ASN A 131 14.52 -16.18 13.07
N ASP A 132 14.18 -15.21 12.21
CA ASP A 132 14.28 -13.78 12.49
C ASP A 132 12.93 -13.03 12.37
N ARG A 133 11.82 -13.77 12.32
CA ARG A 133 10.48 -13.17 12.18
C ARG A 133 10.18 -12.16 13.28
N LEU A 134 10.54 -12.47 14.52
CA LEU A 134 10.33 -11.57 15.66
C LEU A 134 11.24 -10.33 15.58
N GLY A 135 12.49 -10.49 15.13
CA GLY A 135 13.42 -9.38 14.94
C GLY A 135 12.88 -8.35 13.94
N VAL A 136 12.44 -8.84 12.78
CA VAL A 136 11.83 -8.01 11.73
C VAL A 136 10.57 -7.29 12.21
N VAL A 137 9.66 -7.99 12.92
CA VAL A 137 8.45 -7.36 13.46
C VAL A 137 8.79 -6.27 14.49
N ASN A 138 9.75 -6.54 15.38
CA ASN A 138 10.16 -5.57 16.40
C ASN A 138 10.84 -4.34 15.77
N GLU A 139 11.70 -4.53 14.77
CA GLU A 139 12.33 -3.43 14.04
C GLU A 139 11.29 -2.57 13.32
N LEU A 140 10.35 -3.23 12.65
CA LEU A 140 9.25 -2.59 11.95
C LEU A 140 8.38 -1.74 12.89
N ALA A 141 7.99 -2.32 14.03
CA ALA A 141 7.22 -1.61 15.05
C ALA A 141 7.99 -0.40 15.61
N ALA A 142 9.28 -0.57 15.91
CA ALA A 142 10.12 0.51 16.42
C ALA A 142 10.24 1.67 15.42
N LYS A 143 10.42 1.38 14.13
CA LYS A 143 10.51 2.41 13.07
C LYS A 143 9.18 3.13 12.85
N LEU A 144 8.07 2.40 12.80
CA LEU A 144 6.75 3.02 12.73
C LEU A 144 6.48 3.93 13.93
N ASN A 145 6.79 3.48 15.15
CA ASN A 145 6.64 4.29 16.34
C ASN A 145 7.48 5.58 16.27
N ALA A 146 8.72 5.51 15.78
CA ALA A 146 9.56 6.70 15.58
C ALA A 146 8.95 7.67 14.54
N ILE A 147 8.37 7.15 13.45
CA ILE A 147 7.64 7.97 12.46
C ILE A 147 6.43 8.64 13.12
N PHE A 148 5.68 7.92 13.95
CA PHE A 148 4.51 8.45 14.65
C PHE A 148 4.87 9.51 15.69
N GLU A 149 5.94 9.32 16.45
CA GLU A 149 6.42 10.28 17.45
C GLU A 149 6.97 11.56 16.81
N SER A 150 7.65 11.44 15.66
CA SER A 150 8.20 12.61 14.94
C SER A 150 7.14 13.40 14.18
N SER A 151 6.04 12.76 13.79
CA SER A 151 4.96 13.35 13.01
C SER A 151 3.82 13.81 13.94
N ARG A 152 3.95 15.01 14.53
CA ARG A 152 2.93 15.67 15.39
C ARG A 152 1.51 15.46 14.85
N GLU A 153 0.60 14.81 15.61
CA GLU A 153 -0.86 14.54 15.43
C GLU A 153 -1.45 14.24 14.03
N GLN A 154 -0.82 14.63 12.94
CA GLN A 154 -1.16 14.43 11.54
C GLN A 154 -0.01 13.69 10.87
N ASN A 155 -0.17 12.38 10.72
CA ASN A 155 0.73 11.52 9.96
C ASN A 155 -0.05 10.79 8.85
N PHE A 156 0.66 10.17 7.91
CA PHE A 156 0.01 9.48 6.79
C PHE A 156 -0.98 8.40 7.24
N LEU A 157 -0.73 7.72 8.36
CA LEU A 157 -1.61 6.66 8.85
C LEU A 157 -2.92 7.26 9.39
N THR A 158 -2.85 8.33 10.18
CA THR A 158 -4.03 9.04 10.68
C THR A 158 -4.84 9.68 9.55
N GLU A 159 -4.16 10.22 8.55
CA GLU A 159 -4.78 10.94 7.43
C GLU A 159 -5.30 10.02 6.32
N MET A 160 -4.69 8.85 6.11
CA MET A 160 -5.00 7.95 4.98
C MET A 160 -5.68 6.64 5.40
N TYR A 161 -5.48 6.21 6.64
CA TYR A 161 -5.87 4.88 7.13
C TYR A 161 -6.51 4.92 8.52
N ALA A 162 -7.12 6.05 8.89
CA ALA A 162 -7.78 6.27 10.18
C ALA A 162 -6.92 5.91 11.42
N GLY A 163 -5.59 5.96 11.30
CA GLY A 163 -4.65 5.64 12.36
C GLY A 163 -4.48 4.14 12.63
N GLN A 164 -4.99 3.25 11.78
CA GLN A 164 -4.93 1.80 12.00
C GLN A 164 -3.91 1.12 11.09
N VAL A 165 -2.96 0.40 11.69
CA VAL A 165 -2.01 -0.48 11.01
C VAL A 165 -2.09 -1.90 11.59
N ARG A 166 -2.00 -2.91 10.74
CA ARG A 166 -2.08 -4.33 11.09
C ARG A 166 -0.93 -5.14 10.49
#